data_AF-A0A128F1H6-F1
#
_entry.id   AF-A0A128F1H6-F1
#
_cell.length_a   1.000
_cell.length_b   1.000
_cell.length_c   1.000
_cell.angle_alpha   90.00
_cell.angle_beta   90.00
_cell.angle_gamma   90.00
#
_symmetry.space_group_name_H-M   'P 1'
#
loop_
_entity.id
_entity.type
_entity.pdbx_description
1 polymer ?
#
loop_
_entity_poly.entity_id
_entity_poly.type
_entity_poly.pdbx_seq_one_letter_code
_entity_poly.pdbx_strand_id
1 'polypeptide(L)'
;MLNILGIVHLVLRTEKRDAIFTFYTVALGCYLERETIPETGLTQWFADRVLIDFVDIHSQLGRQGCGAPTETENNLDHQCLLIFLINENRIFAHFD
;
A
#
# COMPACT_ATOMS: atom_id res chain seq x y z
N MET A 1 2.62 17.04 18.61
CA MET A 1 2.38 15.59 18.58
C MET A 1 1.04 15.36 17.92
N LEU A 2 0.97 14.48 16.93
CA LEU A 2 -0.28 14.15 16.25
C LEU A 2 -1.01 13.01 16.98
N ASN A 3 -2.34 12.97 16.85
CA ASN A 3 -3.16 11.88 17.34
C ASN A 3 -3.37 10.85 16.21
N ILE A 4 -2.72 9.69 16.30
CA ILE A 4 -2.79 8.62 15.30
C ILE A 4 -3.96 7.69 15.62
N LEU A 5 -4.84 7.48 14.65
CA LEU A 5 -6.04 6.65 14.79
C LEU A 5 -5.85 5.22 14.26
N GLY A 6 -4.91 5.00 13.35
CA GLY A 6 -4.61 3.68 12.81
C GLY A 6 -3.89 3.72 11.47
N ILE A 7 -3.72 2.55 10.87
CA ILE A 7 -3.24 2.39 9.50
C ILE A 7 -4.48 2.35 8.58
N VAL A 8 -4.43 3.11 7.48
CA VAL A 8 -5.48 3.06 6.44
C VAL A 8 -5.10 2.03 5.39
N HIS A 9 -3.87 2.10 4.90
CA HIS A 9 -3.38 1.15 3.91
C HIS A 9 -1.87 0.93 4.03
N LEU A 10 -1.43 -0.22 3.54
CA LEU A 10 -0.02 -0.52 3.28
C LEU A 10 0.17 -0.82 1.80
N VAL A 11 1.28 -0.35 1.22
CA VAL A 11 1.62 -0.59 -0.18
C VAL A 11 2.84 -1.48 -0.25
N LEU A 12 2.66 -2.66 -0.85
CA LEU A 12 3.69 -3.64 -1.10
C LEU A 12 4.03 -3.68 -2.58
N ARG A 13 5.30 -3.93 -2.89
CA ARG A 13 5.81 -4.06 -4.25
C ARG A 13 6.23 -5.51 -4.50
N THR A 14 5.94 -6.03 -5.69
CA THR A 14 6.28 -7.41 -6.05
C THR A 14 6.26 -7.65 -7.56
N GLU A 15 6.89 -8.74 -8.00
CA GLU A 15 6.67 -9.35 -9.33
C GLU A 15 5.75 -10.59 -9.25
N LYS A 16 5.42 -11.06 -8.03
CA LYS A 16 4.75 -12.34 -7.78
C LYS A 16 3.23 -12.17 -7.66
N ARG A 17 2.60 -11.59 -8.68
CA ARG A 17 1.16 -11.27 -8.68
C ARG A 17 0.28 -12.45 -8.27
N ASP A 18 0.41 -13.59 -8.94
CA ASP A 18 -0.48 -14.74 -8.74
C ASP A 18 -0.34 -15.36 -7.34
N ALA A 19 0.88 -15.38 -6.80
CA ALA A 19 1.16 -15.90 -5.47
C ALA A 19 0.50 -15.02 -4.39
N ILE A 20 0.60 -13.70 -4.54
CA ILE A 20 -0.02 -12.73 -3.64
C ILE A 20 -1.53 -12.77 -3.75
N PHE A 21 -2.07 -12.84 -4.96
CA PHE A 21 -3.51 -12.98 -5.16
C PHE A 21 -4.05 -14.21 -4.46
N THR A 22 -3.39 -15.36 -4.64
CA THR A 22 -3.78 -16.61 -3.97
C THR A 22 -3.70 -16.47 -2.45
N PHE A 23 -2.64 -15.86 -1.94
CA PHE A 23 -2.46 -15.71 -0.50
C PHE A 23 -3.53 -14.81 0.13
N TYR A 24 -3.71 -13.58 -0.36
CA TYR A 24 -4.64 -12.63 0.26
C TYR A 24 -6.10 -13.00 0.00
N THR A 25 -6.45 -13.45 -1.20
CA THR A 25 -7.84 -13.79 -1.53
C THR A 25 -8.22 -15.16 -0.99
N VAL A 26 -7.42 -16.20 -1.25
CA VAL A 26 -7.80 -17.59 -0.96
C VAL A 26 -7.39 -18.02 0.44
N ALA A 27 -6.15 -17.74 0.85
CA ALA A 27 -5.67 -18.19 2.16
C ALA A 27 -6.17 -17.31 3.31
N LEU A 28 -6.23 -15.98 3.11
CA LEU A 28 -6.65 -15.01 4.14
C LEU A 28 -8.10 -14.56 4.02
N GLY A 29 -8.77 -14.81 2.89
CA GLY A 29 -10.17 -14.41 2.69
C GLY A 29 -10.38 -12.90 2.55
N CYS A 30 -9.34 -12.14 2.20
CA CYS A 30 -9.47 -10.70 1.94
C CYS A 30 -10.26 -10.47 0.64
N TYR A 31 -11.07 -9.42 0.63
CA TYR A 31 -11.88 -9.08 -0.54
C TYR A 31 -11.05 -8.25 -1.52
N LEU A 32 -11.10 -8.58 -2.80
CA LEU A 32 -10.55 -7.72 -3.83
C LEU A 32 -11.42 -6.45 -3.91
N GLU A 33 -10.85 -5.31 -3.53
CA GLU A 33 -11.54 -4.02 -3.53
C GLU A 33 -11.42 -3.36 -4.90
N ARG A 34 -10.22 -3.33 -5.46
CA ARG A 34 -9.94 -2.64 -6.71
C ARG A 34 -8.76 -3.26 -7.43
N GLU A 35 -8.84 -3.28 -8.75
CA GLU A 35 -7.71 -3.60 -9.62
C GLU A 35 -7.67 -2.61 -10.79
N THR A 36 -6.47 -2.15 -11.12
CA THR A 36 -6.22 -1.29 -12.28
C THR A 36 -5.74 -2.12 -13.47
N ILE A 37 -5.71 -1.51 -14.66
CA ILE A 37 -5.11 -2.15 -15.82
C ILE A 37 -3.63 -2.51 -15.54
N PRO A 38 -3.09 -3.60 -16.14
CA PRO A 38 -1.74 -4.07 -15.85
C PRO A 38 -0.65 -3.01 -16.02
N GLU A 39 -0.82 -2.09 -16.98
CA GLU A 39 0.12 -1.01 -17.24
C GLU A 39 0.23 -0.04 -16.05
N THR A 40 -0.87 0.19 -15.33
CA THR A 40 -0.89 0.94 -14.06
C THR A 40 -0.39 0.09 -12.91
N GLY A 41 -0.86 -1.16 -12.81
CA GLY A 41 -0.30 -2.21 -11.96
C GLY A 41 -0.61 -2.16 -10.47
N LEU A 42 -1.72 -1.53 -10.06
CA LEU A 42 -2.23 -1.53 -8.70
C LEU A 42 -3.35 -2.57 -8.52
N THR A 43 -3.25 -3.37 -7.45
CA THR A 43 -4.29 -4.28 -6.96
C THR A 43 -4.48 -4.04 -5.46
N GLN A 44 -5.72 -3.95 -4.98
CA GLN A 44 -6.06 -3.59 -3.60
C GLN A 44 -7.00 -4.61 -2.98
N TRP A 45 -6.68 -5.06 -1.77
CA TRP A 45 -7.52 -5.92 -0.96
C TRP A 45 -8.01 -5.22 0.29
N PHE A 46 -9.26 -5.46 0.67
CA PHE A 46 -9.82 -5.02 1.94
C PHE A 46 -9.69 -6.13 3.00
N ALA A 47 -8.92 -5.84 4.04
CA ALA A 47 -8.71 -6.68 5.21
C ALA A 47 -9.44 -6.05 6.42
N ASP A 48 -10.77 -6.13 6.41
CA ASP A 48 -11.71 -5.63 7.43
C ASP A 48 -11.72 -4.12 7.67
N ARG A 49 -10.58 -3.51 8.02
CA ARG A 49 -10.46 -2.07 8.33
C ARG A 49 -9.27 -1.40 7.67
N VAL A 50 -8.45 -2.16 6.96
CA VAL A 50 -7.20 -1.72 6.34
C VAL A 50 -7.17 -2.22 4.90
N LEU A 51 -6.68 -1.39 3.99
CA LEU A 51 -6.38 -1.80 2.62
C LEU A 51 -4.96 -2.35 2.52
N ILE A 52 -4.80 -3.41 1.74
CA ILE A 52 -3.51 -3.97 1.36
C ILE A 52 -3.37 -3.75 -0.13
N ASP A 53 -2.48 -2.84 -0.49
CA ASP A 53 -2.22 -2.47 -1.87
C ASP A 53 -0.97 -3.19 -2.36
N PHE A 54 -1.03 -3.68 -3.57
CA PHE A 54 0.12 -4.24 -4.28
C PHE A 54 0.37 -3.49 -5.57
N VAL A 55 1.63 -3.18 -5.79
CA VAL A 55 2.14 -2.55 -6.99
C VAL A 55 3.08 -3.53 -7.68
N ASP A 56 2.76 -3.87 -8.93
CA ASP A 56 3.65 -4.65 -9.79
C ASP A 56 4.90 -3.82 -10.11
N ILE A 57 6.09 -4.34 -9.81
CA ILE A 57 7.36 -3.62 -10.06
C ILE A 57 7.62 -3.28 -11.53
N HIS A 58 7.01 -4.03 -12.45
CA HIS A 58 7.13 -3.81 -13.89
C HIS A 58 6.07 -2.85 -14.45
N SER A 59 5.16 -2.34 -13.61
CA SER A 59 4.14 -1.38 -14.01
C SER A 59 4.64 0.08 -13.99
N GLN A 60 3.80 1.01 -14.45
CA GLN A 60 4.07 2.44 -14.35
C GLN A 60 4.29 2.87 -12.89
N LEU A 61 3.42 2.45 -11.97
CA LEU A 61 3.55 2.78 -10.55
C LEU A 61 4.77 2.11 -9.92
N GLY A 62 5.04 0.85 -10.28
CA GLY A 62 6.17 0.10 -9.73
C GLY A 62 7.52 0.70 -10.07
N ARG A 63 7.67 1.28 -11.26
CA ARG A 63 8.89 1.96 -11.71
C ARG A 63 9.13 3.34 -11.08
N GLN A 64 8.12 3.92 -10.43
CA GLN A 64 8.28 5.19 -9.70
C GLN A 64 8.86 5.00 -8.29
N GLY A 65 8.76 3.79 -7.74
CA GLY A 65 9.37 3.44 -6.45
C GLY A 65 10.88 3.19 -6.52
N CYS A 66 11.45 2.71 -5.42
CA CYS A 66 12.86 2.30 -5.30
C CYS A 66 13.19 1.13 -6.26
N GLY A 67 14.38 0.54 -6.16
CA GLY A 67 14.67 -0.71 -6.88
C GLY A 67 13.67 -1.83 -6.55
N ALA A 68 13.72 -2.91 -7.32
CA ALA A 68 12.84 -4.05 -7.11
C ALA A 68 13.15 -4.72 -5.74
N PRO A 69 12.14 -5.23 -5.01
CA PRO A 69 12.38 -5.95 -3.77
C PRO A 69 13.33 -7.13 -4.01
N THR A 70 14.46 -7.11 -3.31
CA THR A 70 15.48 -8.18 -3.30
C THR A 70 15.72 -8.61 -1.85
N GLU A 71 16.69 -9.49 -1.59
CA GLU A 71 17.09 -9.80 -0.20
C GLU A 71 17.59 -8.56 0.57
N THR A 72 18.07 -7.54 -0.14
CA THR A 72 18.60 -6.31 0.44
C THR A 72 17.69 -5.09 0.26
N GLU A 73 16.64 -5.19 -0.54
CA GLU A 73 15.71 -4.09 -0.82
C GLU A 73 14.31 -4.36 -0.28
N ASN A 74 13.66 -3.30 0.21
CA ASN A 74 12.36 -3.41 0.87
C ASN A 74 11.23 -3.68 -0.13
N ASN A 75 10.29 -4.54 0.26
CA ASN A 75 9.02 -4.72 -0.44
C ASN A 75 7.93 -3.75 0.01
N LEU A 76 8.06 -3.12 1.18
CA LEU A 76 7.17 -2.05 1.63
C LEU A 76 7.57 -0.74 0.95
N ASP A 77 6.65 -0.17 0.17
CA ASP A 77 6.82 1.14 -0.43
C ASP A 77 6.48 2.23 0.59
N HIS A 78 5.26 2.20 1.12
CA HIS A 78 4.83 3.07 2.21
C HIS A 78 3.66 2.50 3.02
N GLN A 79 3.41 3.14 4.16
CA GLN A 79 2.22 2.95 4.98
C GLN A 79 1.50 4.29 5.14
N CYS A 80 0.17 4.28 5.05
CA CYS A 80 -0.64 5.47 5.30
C CYS A 80 -1.27 5.39 6.68
N LEU A 81 -1.15 6.48 7.44
CA LEU A 81 -1.72 6.60 8.77
C LEU A 81 -2.93 7.50 8.75
N LEU A 82 -3.99 7.07 9.42
CA LEU A 82 -5.12 7.93 9.75
C LEU A 82 -4.74 8.77 10.97
N ILE A 83 -4.90 10.08 10.86
CA ILE A 83 -4.75 11.01 11.98
C ILE A 83 -6.10 11.61 12.35
N PHE A 84 -6.27 11.98 13.62
CA PHE A 84 -7.45 12.71 14.06
C PHE A 84 -7.57 14.04 13.30
N LEU A 85 -8.83 14.46 13.06
CA LEU A 85 -9.13 15.66 12.28
C LEU A 85 -8.34 16.86 12.80
N ILE A 86 -7.53 17.44 11.92
CA ILE A 86 -6.66 18.57 12.21
C ILE A 86 -6.62 19.48 10.98
N ASN A 87 -6.49 20.79 11.21
CA ASN A 87 -6.34 21.76 10.12
C ASN A 87 -4.97 21.62 9.44
N GLU A 88 -4.94 21.76 8.12
CA GLU A 88 -3.72 21.68 7.30
C GLU A 88 -2.59 22.60 7.80
N ASN A 89 -2.87 23.85 8.15
CA ASN A 89 -1.86 24.78 8.67
C ASN A 89 -1.22 24.29 9.98
N ARG A 90 -1.98 23.53 10.77
CA ARG A 90 -1.50 22.93 12.03
C ARG A 90 -0.64 21.69 11.77
N ILE A 91 -0.80 21.03 10.62
CA ILE A 91 0.09 19.96 10.17
C ILE A 91 1.44 20.57 9.78
N PHE A 92 1.44 21.59 8.91
CA PHE A 92 2.68 22.27 8.49
C PHE A 92 3.48 22.79 9.69
N ALA A 93 2.84 23.56 10.57
CA ALA A 93 3.48 24.08 11.77
C ALA A 93 3.97 23.01 12.77
N HIS A 94 3.57 21.74 12.61
CA HIS A 94 4.08 20.64 13.44
C HIS A 94 5.41 20.06 12.94
N PHE A 95 5.70 20.20 11.64
CA PHE A 95 6.87 19.62 10.97
C PHE A 95 7.89 20.65 10.48
N ASP A 96 7.61 21.95 10.62
CA ASP A 96 8.61 23.02 10.57
C ASP A 96 9.54 22.98 11.80
#